data_AF-A0A9E6VZ64-F1
#
_entry.id   AF-A0A9E6VZ64-F1
#
_cell.length_a   1.000
_cell.length_b   1.000
_cell.length_c   1.000
_cell.angle_alpha   90.00
_cell.angle_beta   90.00
_cell.angle_gamma   90.00
#
_symmetry.space_group_name_H-M   'P 1'
#
loop_
_entity.id
_entity.type
_entity.pdbx_description
1 polymer ?
#
loop_
_entity_poly.entity_id
_entity_poly.type
_entity_poly.pdbx_seq_one_letter_code
_entity_poly.pdbx_strand_id
1 'polypeptide(L)'
;MRFFSAPSAVRLLTAVSIGVATLAPLQVQAACDAEIHQQISTLDIPAEKIRKTEIVGVYDSSGAGGSNRIDRYEGWVSFTDCKGNLVVVVDKFCRPKQNYTTYQCKVSGVKGY
;
A
#
# COMPACT_ATOMS: atom_id res chain seq x y z
N MET A 1 77.76 -0.56 8.01
CA MET A 1 76.43 -1.18 7.78
C MET A 1 75.59 -0.98 9.04
N ARG A 2 74.59 -0.11 9.02
CA ARG A 2 73.61 0.06 10.11
C ARG A 2 72.22 0.03 9.49
N PHE A 3 71.40 -0.92 9.94
CA PHE A 3 70.05 -1.17 9.45
C PHE A 3 69.08 -0.10 9.97
N PHE A 4 68.31 0.50 9.06
CA PHE A 4 67.13 1.30 9.41
C PHE A 4 65.96 0.35 9.68
N SER A 5 65.39 0.42 10.88
CA SER A 5 64.15 -0.26 11.25
C SER A 5 63.01 0.77 11.25
N ALA A 6 61.97 0.52 10.46
CA ALA A 6 60.75 1.33 10.41
C ALA A 6 59.65 0.67 11.26
N PRO A 7 58.85 1.41 12.04
CA PRO A 7 57.72 0.84 12.74
C PRO A 7 56.48 0.81 11.83
N SER A 8 55.94 -0.39 11.65
CA SER A 8 54.68 -0.65 10.95
C SER A 8 53.50 -0.02 11.68
N ALA A 9 52.83 0.93 11.03
CA ALA A 9 51.56 1.49 11.50
C ALA A 9 50.41 0.48 11.26
N VAL A 10 50.00 -0.21 12.32
CA VAL A 10 48.81 -1.07 12.31
C VAL A 10 47.56 -0.19 12.33
N ARG A 11 46.84 -0.13 11.20
CA ARG A 11 45.54 0.54 11.11
C ARG A 11 44.44 -0.40 11.61
N LEU A 12 43.86 -0.11 12.77
CA LEU A 12 42.61 -0.75 13.23
C LEU A 12 41.46 -0.30 12.31
N LEU A 13 40.89 -1.24 11.55
CA LEU A 13 39.62 -1.06 10.85
C LEU A 13 38.49 -1.43 11.82
N THR A 14 37.87 -0.42 12.45
CA THR A 14 36.60 -0.58 13.17
C THR A 14 35.48 -0.79 12.16
N ALA A 15 35.00 -2.03 12.06
CA ALA A 15 33.80 -2.38 11.30
C ALA A 15 32.55 -1.86 12.05
N VAL A 16 31.89 -0.86 11.48
CA VAL A 16 30.60 -0.36 11.96
C VAL A 16 29.50 -1.22 11.34
N SER A 17 28.90 -2.10 12.15
CA SER A 17 27.74 -2.90 11.75
C SER A 17 26.48 -2.03 11.84
N ILE A 18 26.05 -1.45 10.71
CA ILE A 18 24.76 -0.75 10.62
C ILE A 18 23.66 -1.82 10.66
N GLY A 19 22.95 -1.89 11.79
CA GLY A 19 21.76 -2.74 11.93
C GLY A 19 20.65 -2.27 11.00
N VAL A 20 20.23 -3.14 10.07
CA VAL A 20 19.11 -2.87 9.17
C VAL A 20 17.80 -3.14 9.91
N ALA A 21 17.08 -2.08 10.27
CA ALA A 21 15.73 -2.18 10.81
C ALA A 21 14.73 -2.51 9.68
N THR A 22 13.97 -3.58 9.83
CA THR A 22 12.97 -4.04 8.84
C THR A 22 11.63 -3.31 9.02
N LEU A 23 11.38 -2.27 8.20
CA LEU A 23 10.14 -1.45 8.18
C LEU A 23 8.99 -2.05 7.34
N ALA A 24 8.89 -3.38 7.25
CA ALA A 24 8.12 -4.06 6.21
C ALA A 24 6.59 -3.81 6.17
N PRO A 25 5.83 -3.68 7.28
CA PRO A 25 4.35 -3.67 7.19
C PRO A 25 3.74 -2.29 6.86
N LEU A 26 4.28 -1.19 7.40
CA LEU A 26 3.74 0.16 7.17
C LEU A 26 3.95 0.63 5.72
N GLN A 27 5.04 0.19 5.08
CA GLN A 27 5.38 0.58 3.72
C GLN A 27 4.42 0.00 2.67
N VAL A 28 3.94 -1.23 2.89
CA VAL A 28 3.01 -1.89 1.96
C VAL A 28 1.64 -1.21 1.98
N GLN A 29 1.12 -0.87 3.16
CA GLN A 29 -0.15 -0.18 3.25
C GLN A 29 -0.10 1.21 2.59
N ALA A 30 0.94 2.00 2.85
CA ALA A 30 1.11 3.30 2.20
C ALA A 30 1.20 3.19 0.66
N ALA A 31 1.83 2.14 0.12
CA ALA A 31 1.89 1.91 -1.32
C ALA A 31 0.52 1.57 -1.92
N CYS A 32 -0.28 0.75 -1.22
CA CYS A 32 -1.63 0.39 -1.67
C CYS A 32 -2.59 1.57 -1.56
N ASP A 33 -2.43 2.40 -0.54
CA ASP A 33 -3.15 3.66 -0.40
C ASP A 33 -2.87 4.58 -1.60
N ALA A 34 -1.60 4.75 -1.96
CA ALA A 34 -1.19 5.56 -3.12
C ALA A 34 -1.78 5.02 -4.43
N GLU A 35 -1.74 3.71 -4.67
CA GLU A 35 -2.35 3.10 -5.86
C GLU A 35 -3.87 3.33 -5.88
N ILE A 36 -4.57 3.12 -4.76
CA ILE A 36 -6.02 3.35 -4.68
C ILE A 36 -6.35 4.81 -5.01
N HIS A 37 -5.60 5.77 -4.46
CA HIS A 37 -5.78 7.18 -4.78
C HIS A 37 -5.49 7.48 -6.26
N GLN A 38 -4.49 6.84 -6.85
CA GLN A 38 -4.20 6.96 -8.27
C GLN A 38 -5.37 6.43 -9.11
N GLN A 39 -5.90 5.25 -8.81
CA GLN A 39 -7.06 4.68 -9.50
C GLN A 39 -8.32 5.54 -9.34
N ILE A 40 -8.52 6.20 -8.20
CA ILE A 40 -9.63 7.15 -8.02
C ILE A 40 -9.42 8.38 -8.91
N SER A 41 -8.20 8.91 -9.01
CA SER A 41 -7.89 10.11 -9.79
C SER A 41 -8.04 9.93 -11.30
N THR A 42 -7.96 8.70 -11.81
CA THR A 42 -8.20 8.39 -13.23
C THR A 42 -9.68 8.35 -13.57
N LEU A 43 -10.55 8.25 -12.57
CA LEU A 43 -11.99 8.37 -12.71
C LEU A 43 -12.31 9.86 -12.55
N ASP A 44 -12.87 10.47 -13.58
CA ASP A 44 -13.22 11.90 -13.65
C ASP A 44 -14.36 12.25 -12.67
N ILE A 45 -14.07 12.13 -11.38
CA ILE A 45 -14.98 12.29 -10.24
C ILE A 45 -14.67 13.65 -9.61
N PRO A 46 -15.63 14.59 -9.60
CA PRO A 46 -15.45 15.86 -8.92
C PRO A 46 -15.20 15.67 -7.43
N ALA A 47 -14.17 16.34 -6.88
CA ALA A 47 -13.77 16.18 -5.48
C ALA A 47 -14.90 16.54 -4.51
N GLU A 48 -15.74 17.50 -4.85
CA GLU A 48 -16.91 17.93 -4.07
C GLU A 48 -17.99 16.84 -3.92
N LYS A 49 -17.98 15.83 -4.81
CA LYS A 49 -18.89 14.68 -4.70
C LYS A 49 -18.38 13.62 -3.73
N ILE A 50 -17.09 13.59 -3.43
CA ILE A 50 -16.49 12.61 -2.53
C ILE A 50 -16.73 13.06 -1.08
N ARG A 51 -17.50 12.26 -0.34
CA ARG A 51 -17.77 12.51 1.08
C ARG A 51 -16.65 11.95 1.96
N LYS A 52 -16.21 10.73 1.66
CA LYS A 52 -15.20 10.01 2.43
C LYS A 52 -14.59 8.91 1.57
N THR A 53 -13.27 8.74 1.69
CA THR A 53 -12.55 7.56 1.22
C THR A 53 -12.03 6.79 2.42
N GLU A 54 -12.27 5.49 2.46
CA GLU A 54 -11.78 4.58 3.50
C GLU A 54 -11.05 3.42 2.86
N ILE A 55 -9.87 3.07 3.37
CA ILE A 55 -9.06 1.99 2.83
C ILE A 55 -8.95 0.90 3.88
N VAL A 56 -9.34 -0.32 3.50
CA VAL A 56 -9.38 -1.48 4.40
C VAL A 56 -8.61 -2.66 3.81
N GLY A 57 -7.86 -3.36 4.66
CA GLY A 57 -7.28 -4.65 4.32
C GLY A 57 -8.32 -5.75 4.47
N VAL A 58 -8.51 -6.56 3.43
CA VAL A 58 -9.35 -7.75 3.45
C VAL A 58 -8.48 -8.97 3.64
N TYR A 59 -8.78 -9.76 4.67
CA TYR A 59 -8.03 -10.94 5.05
C TYR A 59 -8.57 -12.18 4.34
N ASP A 60 -7.69 -13.13 4.05
CA ASP A 60 -8.13 -14.41 3.50
C ASP A 60 -9.04 -15.16 4.48
N SER A 61 -10.10 -15.79 3.98
CA SER A 61 -11.10 -16.48 4.80
C SER A 61 -10.79 -17.98 4.95
N SER A 62 -9.52 -18.36 4.98
CA SER A 62 -9.08 -19.77 4.87
C SER A 62 -9.34 -20.59 6.14
N GLY A 63 -10.60 -20.95 6.42
CA GLY A 63 -10.98 -21.99 7.40
C GLY A 63 -10.61 -21.72 8.87
N ALA A 64 -10.85 -22.72 9.75
CA ALA A 64 -10.67 -22.60 11.19
C ALA A 64 -9.21 -22.25 11.56
N GLY A 65 -9.01 -21.01 12.02
CA GLY A 65 -7.70 -20.44 12.32
C GLY A 65 -7.08 -19.59 11.20
N GLY A 66 -7.90 -19.14 10.24
CA GLY A 66 -7.56 -18.37 9.04
C GLY A 66 -6.28 -17.55 9.13
N SER A 67 -5.44 -17.69 8.11
CA SER A 67 -4.22 -16.91 8.00
C SER A 67 -4.55 -15.43 8.20
N ASN A 68 -3.94 -14.80 9.21
CA ASN A 68 -4.07 -13.37 9.47
C ASN A 68 -3.31 -12.53 8.40
N ARG A 69 -3.42 -12.96 7.14
CA ARG A 69 -2.75 -12.41 5.97
C ARG A 69 -3.76 -11.64 5.16
N ILE A 70 -3.37 -10.42 4.80
CA ILE A 70 -4.14 -9.59 3.89
C ILE A 70 -4.08 -10.23 2.50
N ASP A 71 -5.25 -10.50 1.94
CA ASP A 71 -5.45 -10.99 0.58
C ASP A 71 -5.44 -9.82 -0.41
N ARG A 72 -6.13 -8.73 -0.06
CA ARG A 72 -6.31 -7.54 -0.89
C ARG A 72 -6.62 -6.30 -0.05
N TYR A 73 -6.53 -5.14 -0.67
CA TYR A 73 -6.99 -3.87 -0.10
C TYR A 73 -8.15 -3.32 -0.92
N GLU A 74 -9.09 -2.69 -0.24
CA GLU A 74 -10.26 -2.08 -0.86
C GLU A 74 -10.37 -0.61 -0.44
N GLY A 75 -10.44 0.26 -1.44
CA GLY A 75 -10.76 1.69 -1.29
C GLY A 75 -12.24 1.92 -1.48
N TRP A 76 -12.93 2.24 -0.40
CA TRP A 76 -14.36 2.53 -0.34
C TRP A 76 -14.58 4.03 -0.39
N VAL A 77 -15.04 4.52 -1.54
CA VAL A 77 -15.35 5.93 -1.77
C VAL A 77 -16.86 6.12 -1.67
N SER A 78 -17.28 6.86 -0.66
CA SER A 78 -18.67 7.25 -0.46
C SER A 78 -18.93 8.65 -1.01
N PHE A 79 -20.10 8.84 -1.61
CA PHE A 79 -20.45 10.09 -2.28
C PHE A 79 -21.49 10.89 -1.49
N THR A 80 -21.58 12.18 -1.77
CA THR A 80 -22.57 13.09 -1.20
C THR A 80 -23.94 12.99 -1.88
N ASP A 81 -23.98 12.55 -3.14
CA ASP A 81 -25.16 12.59 -4.03
C ASP A 81 -25.80 11.23 -4.33
N CYS A 82 -25.25 10.12 -3.83
CA CYS A 82 -25.82 8.78 -4.01
C CYS A 82 -25.68 7.88 -2.77
N LYS A 83 -26.52 6.84 -2.71
CA LYS A 83 -26.43 5.77 -1.71
C LYS A 83 -25.65 4.60 -2.28
N GLY A 84 -24.52 4.28 -1.66
CA GLY A 84 -23.58 3.24 -2.07
C GLY A 84 -22.15 3.76 -2.08
N ASN A 85 -21.26 3.02 -2.72
CA ASN A 85 -19.83 3.35 -2.82
C ASN A 85 -19.29 3.01 -4.20
N LEU A 86 -18.24 3.72 -4.61
CA LEU A 86 -17.24 3.21 -5.54
C LEU A 86 -16.24 2.38 -4.71
N VAL A 87 -15.94 1.17 -5.18
CA VAL A 87 -14.97 0.27 -4.57
C VAL A 87 -13.84 0.06 -5.56
N VAL A 88 -12.63 0.43 -5.15
CA VAL A 88 -11.38 0.19 -5.88
C VAL A 88 -10.66 -0.96 -5.19
N VAL A 89 -10.39 -2.04 -5.92
CA VAL A 89 -9.76 -3.25 -5.37
C VAL A 89 -8.35 -3.38 -5.93
N VAL A 90 -7.38 -3.49 -5.03
CA VAL A 90 -5.98 -3.83 -5.36
C VAL A 90 -5.58 -5.09 -4.59
N ASP A 91 -4.70 -5.93 -5.16
CA ASP A 91 -4.21 -7.09 -4.42
C ASP A 91 -3.22 -6.70 -3.30
N LYS A 92 -2.77 -7.68 -2.51
CA LYS A 92 -1.75 -7.47 -1.46
C LYS A 92 -0.40 -6.91 -1.94
N PHE A 93 -0.17 -6.85 -3.25
CA PHE A 93 1.00 -6.22 -3.87
C PHE A 93 0.66 -4.87 -4.52
N CYS A 94 -0.51 -4.31 -4.17
CA CYS A 94 -1.00 -3.03 -4.66
C CYS A 94 -1.18 -3.02 -6.18
N ARG A 95 -1.50 -4.16 -6.80
CA ARG A 95 -1.81 -4.21 -8.23
C ARG A 95 -3.32 -4.06 -8.43
N PRO A 96 -3.77 -3.18 -9.34
CA PRO A 96 -5.19 -3.03 -9.67
C PRO A 96 -5.84 -4.36 -10.05
N LYS A 97 -7.02 -4.63 -9.51
CA LYS A 97 -7.82 -5.81 -9.83
C LYS A 97 -9.10 -5.43 -10.53
N GLN A 98 -9.93 -4.67 -9.85
CA GLN A 98 -11.24 -4.25 -10.36
C GLN A 98 -11.73 -3.02 -9.64
N ASN A 99 -12.52 -2.23 -10.34
CA ASN A 99 -13.27 -1.12 -9.79
C ASN A 99 -14.76 -1.37 -10.06
N TYR A 100 -15.61 -1.13 -9.08
CA TYR A 100 -17.04 -1.26 -9.24
C TYR A 100 -17.82 -0.29 -8.36
N THR A 101 -19.05 0.03 -8.75
CA THR A 101 -19.98 0.74 -7.87
C THR A 101 -20.98 -0.21 -7.24
N THR A 102 -21.51 0.19 -6.10
CA THR A 102 -22.53 -0.55 -5.36
C THR A 102 -23.81 0.25 -5.27
N TYR A 103 -24.94 -0.44 -5.21
CA TYR A 103 -26.27 0.13 -4.98
C TYR A 103 -26.66 1.16 -6.05
N GLN A 104 -26.89 2.42 -5.66
CA GLN A 104 -27.41 3.48 -6.53
C GLN A 104 -26.29 4.32 -7.14
N CYS A 105 -25.05 4.17 -6.66
CA CYS A 105 -23.94 4.97 -7.13
C CYS A 105 -23.52 4.53 -8.54
N LYS A 106 -23.25 5.53 -9.39
CA LYS A 106 -22.80 5.34 -10.76
C LYS A 106 -21.60 6.23 -11.01
N VAL A 107 -20.54 5.64 -11.54
CA VAL A 107 -19.33 6.34 -11.99
C VAL A 107 -19.12 5.95 -13.44
N SER A 108 -18.87 6.94 -14.30
CA SER A 108 -18.63 6.73 -15.73
C SER A 108 -17.47 5.75 -15.94
N GLY A 109 -17.67 4.75 -16.81
CA GLY A 109 -16.64 3.73 -17.09
C GLY A 109 -16.47 2.66 -16.00
N VAL A 110 -17.26 2.71 -14.92
CA VAL A 110 -17.20 1.73 -13.82
C VAL A 110 -18.47 0.89 -13.82
N LYS A 111 -18.31 -0.43 -13.69
CA LYS A 111 -19.44 -1.36 -13.62
C LYS A 111 -20.15 -1.25 -12.27
N GLY A 112 -21.48 -1.18 -12.27
CA GLY A 112 -22.29 -1.20 -11.05
C GLY A 112 -22.85 -2.59 -10.73
N TYR A 113 -23.03 -2.88 -9.43
CA TYR A 113 -23.65 -4.08 -8.87
C TYR A 113 -24.69 -3.75 -7.79
#